data_AF-A0A0M3JAA1-F1
#
_entry.id   AF-A0A0M3JAA1-F1
#
_cell.length_a   1.000
_cell.length_b   1.000
_cell.length_c   1.000
_cell.angle_alpha   90.00
_cell.angle_beta   90.00
_cell.angle_gamma   90.00
#
_symmetry.space_group_name_H-M   'P 1'
#
loop_
_entity.id
_entity.type
_entity.pdbx_description
1 polymer ?
#
loop_
_entity_poly.entity_id
_entity_poly.type
_entity_poly.pdbx_seq_one_letter_code
_entity_poly.pdbx_strand_id
1 'polypeptide(L)'
;MPILYLWTDLIQDEAKNILDATECIDLDCVHLESGISGKQNNVSKECLNEVRYREIEAFAERAEEEDFRRGFFECEVCFESRSGDDCVKFYPCGHIFCKQCVTAFYRHQLKELSIKRLECLDQKCESLASEKQLKTVLTDDEIEWYEKILLFNGLDTMQDVVICPRMSCGAHVLLDEDQAKGSSL
;
A
#
# COMPACT_ATOMS: atom_id res chain seq x y z
N MET A 1 29.72 -38.09 22.90
CA MET A 1 28.92 -37.87 21.67
C MET A 1 29.74 -37.03 20.69
N PRO A 2 30.65 -37.66 19.91
CA PRO A 2 31.62 -36.97 19.05
C PRO A 2 31.14 -36.74 17.60
N ILE A 3 30.05 -37.41 17.21
CA ILE A 3 29.61 -37.48 15.81
C ILE A 3 28.93 -36.17 15.39
N LEU A 4 28.26 -35.47 16.30
CA LEU A 4 27.61 -34.19 16.00
C LEU A 4 28.63 -33.09 15.66
N TYR A 5 29.76 -33.02 16.38
CA TYR A 5 30.82 -32.04 16.12
C TYR A 5 31.50 -32.27 14.76
N LEU A 6 31.74 -33.53 14.39
CA LEU A 6 32.32 -33.88 13.10
C LEU A 6 31.42 -33.47 11.93
N TRP A 7 30.10 -33.60 12.09
CA TRP A 7 29.14 -33.21 11.06
C TRP A 7 28.98 -31.70 10.95
N THR A 8 28.97 -30.97 12.07
CA THR A 8 28.93 -29.51 12.04
C THR A 8 30.19 -28.94 11.38
N ASP A 9 31.36 -29.48 11.70
CA ASP A 9 32.63 -29.02 11.12
C ASP A 9 32.72 -29.35 9.63
N LEU A 10 32.26 -30.53 9.21
CA LEU A 10 32.23 -30.95 7.80
C LEU A 10 31.28 -30.09 6.96
N ILE A 11 30.06 -29.87 7.45
CA ILE A 11 29.06 -29.03 6.76
C ILE A 11 29.57 -27.58 6.68
N GLN A 12 30.26 -27.10 7.71
CA GLN A 12 30.84 -25.77 7.71
C GLN A 12 31.98 -25.63 6.68
N ASP A 13 32.81 -26.65 6.52
CA ASP A 13 33.90 -26.68 5.53
C ASP A 13 33.35 -26.76 4.09
N GLU A 14 32.37 -27.63 3.84
CA GLU A 14 31.73 -27.75 2.52
C GLU A 14 30.98 -26.46 2.13
N ALA A 15 30.26 -25.84 3.06
CA ALA A 15 29.55 -24.58 2.79
C ALA A 15 30.50 -23.43 2.42
N LYS A 16 31.66 -23.33 3.10
CA LYS A 16 32.71 -22.33 2.79
C LYS A 16 33.29 -22.55 1.40
N ASN A 17 33.48 -23.81 1.02
CA ASN A 17 34.04 -24.20 -0.27
C ASN A 17 33.06 -23.88 -1.43
N ILE A 18 31.76 -24.11 -1.24
CA ILE A 18 30.72 -23.79 -2.24
C ILE A 18 30.58 -22.28 -2.46
N LEU A 19 30.76 -21.48 -1.41
CA LEU A 19 30.60 -20.02 -1.45
C LEU A 19 31.92 -19.27 -1.74
N ASP A 20 33.01 -19.99 -2.04
CA ASP A 20 34.37 -19.45 -2.26
C ASP A 20 34.81 -18.46 -1.15
N ALA A 21 34.35 -18.70 0.08
CA ALA A 21 34.50 -17.81 1.22
C ALA A 21 35.56 -18.35 2.19
N THR A 22 36.62 -17.59 2.41
CA THR A 22 37.85 -18.12 3.03
C THR A 22 37.79 -18.26 4.55
N GLU A 23 36.85 -17.62 5.27
CA GLU A 23 36.77 -17.79 6.73
C GLU A 23 35.38 -17.52 7.35
N CYS A 24 34.63 -16.54 6.82
CA CYS A 24 33.26 -16.22 7.23
C CYS A 24 32.39 -15.90 6.01
N ILE A 25 31.11 -16.30 6.06
CA ILE A 25 30.09 -15.86 5.12
C ILE A 25 29.53 -14.56 5.69
N ASP A 26 30.06 -13.44 5.22
CA ASP A 26 29.56 -12.13 5.61
C ASP A 26 28.39 -11.75 4.71
N LEU A 27 27.16 -11.85 5.24
CA LEU A 27 25.95 -11.46 4.53
C LEU A 27 25.88 -9.93 4.30
N ASP A 28 26.74 -9.14 4.95
CA ASP A 28 26.83 -7.69 4.73
C ASP A 28 27.62 -7.35 3.44
N CYS A 29 28.26 -8.34 2.79
CA CYS A 29 29.09 -8.15 1.58
C CYS A 29 28.37 -8.37 0.25
N VAL A 30 27.11 -8.82 0.26
CA VAL A 30 26.40 -9.30 -0.96
C VAL A 30 26.07 -8.17 -1.95
N HIS A 31 26.47 -6.92 -1.68
CA HIS A 31 26.22 -5.76 -2.57
C HIS A 31 27.41 -4.83 -2.81
N LEU A 32 28.56 -5.38 -3.20
CA LEU A 32 29.68 -4.60 -3.78
C LEU A 32 30.00 -4.93 -5.24
N GLU A 33 29.07 -5.53 -5.98
CA GLU A 33 29.15 -5.53 -7.46
C GLU A 33 28.36 -4.35 -8.05
N SER A 34 28.88 -3.16 -7.81
CA SER A 34 28.74 -2.02 -8.70
C SER A 34 29.95 -1.14 -8.47
N GLY A 35 30.94 -1.28 -9.35
CA GLY A 35 32.28 -0.75 -9.18
C GLY A 35 32.33 0.73 -8.82
N ILE A 36 32.84 1.04 -7.64
CA ILE A 36 33.47 2.32 -7.33
C ILE A 36 34.73 2.01 -6.52
N SER A 37 35.87 2.09 -7.21
CA SER A 37 37.16 2.24 -6.54
C SER A 37 37.15 3.56 -5.78
N GLY A 38 37.15 3.50 -4.45
CA GLY A 38 37.56 4.64 -3.62
C GLY A 38 36.54 5.10 -2.57
N LYS A 39 37.08 5.18 -1.34
CA LYS A 39 36.56 5.83 -0.12
C LYS A 39 35.53 5.05 0.68
N GLN A 40 36.06 4.39 1.71
CA GLN A 40 35.36 3.99 2.92
C GLN A 40 34.60 5.19 3.49
N ASN A 41 33.29 5.23 3.25
CA ASN A 41 32.39 6.01 4.08
C ASN A 41 32.03 5.13 5.26
N ASN A 42 32.47 5.57 6.43
CA ASN A 42 32.10 5.09 7.76
C ASN A 42 30.60 5.30 8.01
N VAL A 43 29.78 4.48 7.34
CA VAL A 43 28.38 4.29 7.68
C VAL A 43 28.35 3.38 8.92
N SER A 44 27.75 3.87 10.02
CA SER A 44 27.58 3.10 11.26
C SER A 44 26.92 1.75 10.96
N LYS A 45 27.40 0.67 11.58
CA LYS A 45 26.85 -0.68 11.40
C LYS A 45 25.34 -0.75 11.69
N GLU A 46 24.81 0.11 12.57
CA GLU A 46 23.36 0.24 12.79
C GLU A 46 22.60 0.71 11.54
N CYS A 47 23.16 1.63 10.74
CA CYS A 47 22.50 2.17 9.54
C CYS A 47 22.51 1.17 8.37
N LEU A 48 23.55 0.34 8.27
CA LEU A 48 23.62 -0.78 7.32
C LEU A 48 22.55 -1.84 7.61
N ASN A 49 22.31 -2.13 8.89
CA ASN A 49 21.24 -3.05 9.29
C ASN A 49 19.86 -2.50 8.93
N GLU A 50 19.55 -1.23 9.19
CA GLU A 50 18.27 -0.64 8.81
C GLU A 50 18.01 -0.65 7.30
N VAL A 51 19.03 -0.34 6.49
CA VAL A 51 18.93 -0.43 5.02
C VAL A 51 18.66 -1.87 4.58
N ARG A 52 19.38 -2.84 5.17
CA ARG A 52 19.21 -4.28 4.89
C ARG A 52 17.83 -4.81 5.27
N TYR A 53 17.28 -4.40 6.42
CA TYR A 53 15.91 -4.78 6.81
C TYR A 53 14.89 -4.28 5.79
N ARG A 54 15.01 -3.03 5.32
CA ARG A 54 14.12 -2.48 4.29
C ARG A 54 14.22 -3.23 2.97
N GLU A 55 15.41 -3.66 2.56
CA GLU A 55 15.61 -4.45 1.34
C GLU A 55 14.99 -5.85 1.45
N ILE A 56 15.12 -6.49 2.61
CA ILE A 56 14.50 -7.80 2.89
C ILE A 56 12.98 -7.67 2.88
N GLU A 57 12.43 -6.67 3.56
CA GLU A 57 10.98 -6.39 3.55
C GLU A 57 10.48 -6.12 2.13
N ALA A 58 11.19 -5.29 1.36
CA ALA A 58 10.84 -5.01 -0.03
C ALA A 58 10.98 -6.22 -0.95
N PHE A 59 11.92 -7.13 -0.67
CA PHE A 59 12.02 -8.41 -1.39
C PHE A 59 10.84 -9.33 -1.05
N ALA A 60 10.50 -9.45 0.23
CA ALA A 60 9.37 -10.25 0.69
C ALA A 60 8.04 -9.74 0.11
N GLU A 61 7.79 -8.42 0.14
CA GLU A 61 6.59 -7.81 -0.45
C GLU A 61 6.50 -8.10 -1.96
N ARG A 62 7.61 -7.98 -2.70
CA ARG A 62 7.66 -8.31 -4.13
C ARG A 62 7.42 -9.78 -4.41
N ALA A 63 7.97 -10.67 -3.59
CA ALA A 63 7.77 -12.11 -3.73
C ALA A 63 6.30 -12.49 -3.47
N GLU A 64 5.69 -11.96 -2.41
CA GLU A 64 4.27 -12.15 -2.12
C GLU A 64 3.37 -11.62 -3.24
N GLU A 65 3.70 -10.46 -3.81
CA GLU A 65 2.94 -9.89 -4.92
C GLU A 65 3.14 -10.68 -6.23
N GLU A 66 4.31 -11.28 -6.45
CA GLU A 66 4.53 -12.21 -7.56
C GLU A 66 3.77 -13.52 -7.39
N ASP A 67 3.79 -14.09 -6.20
CA ASP A 67 3.01 -15.29 -5.86
C ASP A 67 1.51 -15.03 -6.01
N PHE A 68 1.05 -13.86 -5.58
CA PHE A 68 -0.32 -13.42 -5.81
C PHE A 68 -0.62 -13.35 -7.30
N ARG A 69 0.18 -12.67 -8.12
CA ARG A 69 -0.05 -12.57 -9.57
C ARG A 69 -0.11 -13.92 -10.28
N ARG A 70 0.72 -14.88 -9.86
CA ARG A 70 0.74 -16.25 -10.39
C ARG A 70 -0.42 -17.11 -9.90
N GLY A 71 -1.04 -16.74 -8.77
CA GLY A 71 -2.19 -17.42 -8.20
C GLY A 71 -3.48 -17.25 -8.99
N PHE A 72 -4.46 -18.10 -8.68
CA PHE A 72 -5.84 -17.96 -9.14
C PHE A 72 -6.75 -17.77 -7.93
N PHE A 73 -7.67 -16.81 -8.04
CA PHE A 73 -8.59 -16.47 -6.96
C PHE A 73 -10.01 -16.44 -7.47
N GLU A 74 -10.93 -16.94 -6.65
CA GLU A 74 -12.36 -16.90 -6.93
C GLU A 74 -12.96 -15.62 -6.34
N CYS A 75 -13.65 -14.85 -7.18
CA CYS A 75 -14.30 -13.63 -6.73
C CYS A 75 -15.69 -13.94 -6.15
N GLU A 76 -15.95 -13.54 -4.91
CA GLU A 76 -17.25 -13.78 -4.23
C GLU A 76 -18.44 -12.98 -4.82
N VAL A 77 -18.17 -12.00 -5.69
CA VAL A 77 -19.21 -11.14 -6.30
C VAL A 77 -19.73 -11.73 -7.61
N CYS A 78 -18.82 -12.20 -8.47
CA CYS A 78 -19.17 -12.77 -9.78
C CYS A 78 -18.99 -14.29 -9.86
N PHE A 79 -18.45 -14.92 -8.82
CA PHE A 79 -18.17 -16.36 -8.71
C PHE A 79 -17.29 -16.90 -9.85
N GLU A 80 -16.39 -16.07 -10.37
CA GLU A 80 -15.48 -16.42 -11.44
C GLU A 80 -14.04 -16.51 -10.93
N SER A 81 -13.32 -17.56 -11.33
CA SER A 81 -11.90 -17.72 -11.05
C SER A 81 -11.07 -16.87 -12.02
N ARG A 82 -10.29 -15.94 -11.49
CA ARG A 82 -9.44 -15.01 -12.24
C ARG A 82 -7.99 -15.16 -11.77
N SER A 83 -7.02 -14.81 -12.62
CA SER A 83 -5.62 -14.72 -12.20
C SER A 83 -5.43 -13.57 -11.21
N GLY A 84 -4.37 -13.63 -10.40
CA GLY A 84 -4.01 -12.53 -9.49
C GLY A 84 -3.82 -11.19 -10.20
N ASP A 85 -3.33 -11.20 -11.44
CA ASP A 85 -3.22 -9.99 -12.28
C ASP A 85 -4.57 -9.30 -12.53
N ASP A 86 -5.67 -10.05 -12.60
CA ASP A 86 -7.03 -9.53 -12.78
C ASP A 86 -7.78 -9.32 -11.46
N CYS A 87 -7.11 -9.55 -10.33
CA CYS A 87 -7.66 -9.41 -8.99
C CYS A 87 -7.04 -8.23 -8.24
N VAL A 88 -7.73 -7.78 -7.21
CA VAL A 88 -7.26 -6.77 -6.25
C VAL A 88 -7.39 -7.37 -4.87
N LYS A 89 -6.26 -7.40 -4.14
CA LYS A 89 -6.22 -7.76 -2.73
C LYS A 89 -6.34 -6.49 -1.89
N PHE A 90 -7.34 -6.48 -1.01
CA PHE A 90 -7.59 -5.40 -0.07
C PHE A 90 -6.71 -5.51 1.16
N TYR A 91 -6.26 -4.37 1.70
CA TYR A 91 -5.40 -4.29 2.87
C TYR A 91 -5.99 -3.24 3.81
N PRO A 92 -6.09 -3.50 5.13
CA PRO A 92 -5.54 -4.64 5.87
C PRO A 92 -6.41 -5.92 5.92
N CYS A 93 -7.61 -5.95 5.32
CA CYS A 93 -8.54 -7.07 5.50
C CYS A 93 -8.19 -8.37 4.76
N GLY A 94 -7.39 -8.31 3.69
CA GLY A 94 -6.95 -9.48 2.92
C GLY A 94 -7.97 -10.04 1.93
N HIS A 95 -9.15 -9.43 1.78
CA HIS A 95 -10.16 -9.88 0.82
C HIS A 95 -9.72 -9.66 -0.63
N ILE A 96 -10.09 -10.59 -1.51
CA ILE A 96 -9.66 -10.60 -2.91
C ILE A 96 -10.89 -10.54 -3.81
N PHE A 97 -10.93 -9.57 -4.71
CA PHE A 97 -12.02 -9.40 -5.66
C PHE A 97 -11.51 -9.15 -7.08
N CYS A 98 -12.33 -9.47 -8.07
CA CYS A 98 -12.02 -9.21 -9.47
C CYS A 98 -11.98 -7.70 -9.74
N LYS A 99 -11.00 -7.20 -10.52
CA LYS A 99 -10.88 -5.78 -10.88
C LYS A 99 -12.17 -5.21 -11.44
N GLN A 100 -12.84 -5.94 -12.33
CA GLN A 100 -14.10 -5.53 -12.95
C GLN A 100 -15.21 -5.28 -11.92
N CYS A 101 -15.31 -6.15 -10.92
CA CYS A 101 -16.29 -6.10 -9.85
C CYS A 101 -16.06 -4.86 -8.98
N VAL A 102 -14.79 -4.62 -8.60
CA VAL A 102 -14.39 -3.46 -7.82
C VAL A 102 -14.62 -2.16 -8.59
N THR A 103 -14.23 -2.10 -9.87
CA THR A 103 -14.46 -0.92 -10.72
C THR A 103 -15.95 -0.60 -10.84
N ALA A 104 -16.80 -1.60 -11.07
CA ALA A 104 -18.24 -1.41 -11.19
C ALA A 104 -18.85 -0.87 -9.89
N PHE A 105 -18.44 -1.45 -8.75
CA PHE A 105 -18.88 -1.00 -7.43
C PHE A 105 -18.48 0.46 -7.17
N TYR A 106 -17.21 0.82 -7.36
CA TYR A 106 -16.76 2.18 -7.15
C TYR A 106 -17.39 3.18 -8.11
N ARG A 107 -17.56 2.86 -9.40
CA ARG A 107 -18.25 3.74 -10.34
C ARG A 107 -19.71 3.99 -9.95
N HIS A 108 -20.37 2.98 -9.38
CA HIS A 108 -21.72 3.13 -8.89
C HIS A 108 -21.74 4.04 -7.66
N GLN A 109 -20.87 3.79 -6.68
CA GLN A 109 -20.71 4.61 -5.49
C GLN A 109 -20.39 6.06 -5.85
N LEU A 110 -19.51 6.24 -6.84
CA LEU A 110 -19.15 7.53 -7.41
C LEU A 110 -20.42 8.27 -7.84
N LYS A 111 -21.27 7.69 -8.69
CA LYS A 111 -22.49 8.35 -9.18
C LYS A 111 -23.51 8.74 -8.11
N GLU A 112 -23.58 8.04 -6.99
CA GLU A 112 -24.62 8.28 -5.97
C GLU A 112 -24.40 9.56 -5.14
N LEU A 113 -23.29 10.29 -5.32
CA LEU A 113 -23.01 11.62 -4.72
C LEU A 113 -23.06 11.66 -3.17
N SER A 114 -23.28 10.54 -2.48
CA SER A 114 -23.32 10.40 -1.02
C SER A 114 -22.10 9.60 -0.52
N ILE A 115 -20.91 9.93 -1.03
CA ILE A 115 -19.74 9.08 -0.79
C ILE A 115 -19.11 9.44 0.55
N LYS A 116 -19.34 8.56 1.52
CA LYS A 116 -18.40 8.26 2.59
C LYS A 116 -17.36 7.30 1.99
N ARG A 117 -16.09 7.51 2.34
CA ARG A 117 -14.86 6.91 1.76
C ARG A 117 -15.04 5.52 1.12
N LEU A 118 -14.34 5.24 0.02
CA LEU A 118 -14.41 3.94 -0.66
C LEU A 118 -13.91 2.81 0.25
N GLU A 119 -14.78 1.83 0.47
CA GLU A 119 -14.59 0.67 1.36
C GLU A 119 -14.41 -0.62 0.57
N CYS A 120 -14.03 -1.69 1.27
CA CYS A 120 -14.02 -3.05 0.75
C CYS A 120 -15.41 -3.50 0.30
N LEU A 121 -15.48 -4.42 -0.66
CA LEU A 121 -16.75 -4.92 -1.20
C LEU A 121 -17.48 -5.88 -0.24
N ASP A 122 -16.80 -6.39 0.78
CA ASP A 122 -17.43 -7.21 1.80
C ASP A 122 -18.25 -6.34 2.75
N GLN A 123 -19.55 -6.64 2.87
CA GLN A 123 -20.52 -5.92 3.71
C GLN A 123 -20.18 -5.95 5.20
N LYS A 124 -19.34 -6.91 5.64
CA LYS A 124 -18.90 -7.01 7.04
C LYS A 124 -17.56 -6.31 7.30
N CYS A 125 -16.99 -5.67 6.28
CA CYS A 125 -15.65 -5.13 6.32
C CYS A 125 -15.64 -3.62 6.12
N GLU A 126 -15.37 -2.87 7.19
CA GLU A 126 -15.23 -1.41 7.16
C GLU A 126 -13.82 -0.94 6.77
N SER A 127 -13.02 -1.82 6.14
CA SER A 127 -11.65 -1.46 5.74
C SER A 127 -11.70 -0.51 4.55
N LEU A 128 -10.97 0.60 4.66
CA LEU A 128 -10.84 1.59 3.59
C LEU A 128 -9.90 1.10 2.48
N ALA A 129 -10.25 1.42 1.24
CA ALA A 129 -9.36 1.20 0.12
C ALA A 129 -8.17 2.18 0.16
N SER A 130 -6.95 1.65 0.02
CA SER A 130 -5.73 2.45 -0.10
C SER A 130 -5.66 3.14 -1.46
N GLU A 131 -4.99 4.30 -1.53
CA GLU A 131 -4.84 5.06 -2.78
C GLU A 131 -4.21 4.23 -3.91
N LYS A 132 -3.22 3.38 -3.59
CA LYS A 132 -2.61 2.43 -4.54
C LYS A 132 -3.65 1.50 -5.19
N GLN A 133 -4.62 1.03 -4.40
CA GLN A 133 -5.69 0.15 -4.87
C GLN A 133 -6.69 0.90 -5.75
N LEU A 134 -7.00 2.15 -5.39
CA LEU A 134 -7.85 3.02 -6.21
C LEU A 134 -7.22 3.28 -7.59
N LYS A 135 -5.93 3.60 -7.64
CA LYS A 135 -5.17 3.81 -8.89
C LYS A 135 -5.10 2.58 -9.80
N THR A 136 -5.28 1.38 -9.23
CA THR A 136 -5.27 0.14 -10.01
C THR A 136 -6.60 -0.11 -10.72
N VAL A 137 -7.68 0.51 -10.24
CA VAL A 137 -9.08 0.18 -10.59
C VAL A 137 -9.80 1.33 -11.29
N LEU A 138 -9.52 2.57 -10.89
CA LEU A 138 -10.12 3.80 -11.39
C LEU A 138 -9.15 4.56 -12.30
N THR A 139 -9.68 5.39 -13.19
CA THR A 139 -8.87 6.31 -14.00
C THR A 139 -8.49 7.57 -13.21
N ASP A 140 -7.46 8.29 -13.68
CA ASP A 140 -7.01 9.53 -13.02
C ASP A 140 -8.15 10.56 -12.88
N ASP A 141 -9.00 10.71 -13.90
CA ASP A 141 -10.17 11.60 -13.87
C ASP A 141 -11.19 11.20 -12.79
N GLU A 142 -11.42 9.89 -12.61
CA GLU A 142 -12.34 9.36 -11.60
C GLU A 142 -11.80 9.58 -10.18
N ILE A 143 -10.48 9.50 -10.02
CA ILE A 143 -9.79 9.75 -8.76
C ILE A 143 -9.83 11.24 -8.40
N GLU A 144 -9.53 12.13 -9.34
CA GLU A 144 -9.62 13.58 -9.10
C GLU A 144 -11.04 13.98 -8.71
N TRP A 145 -12.03 13.36 -9.36
CA TRP A 145 -13.43 13.57 -9.03
C TRP A 145 -13.79 13.04 -7.63
N TYR A 146 -13.30 11.86 -7.27
CA TYR A 146 -13.46 11.29 -5.92
C TYR A 146 -12.83 12.20 -4.84
N GLU A 147 -11.62 12.73 -5.08
CA GLU A 147 -10.94 13.65 -4.16
C GLU A 147 -11.74 14.94 -3.95
N LYS A 148 -12.33 15.50 -5.01
CA LYS A 148 -13.21 16.68 -4.93
C LYS A 148 -14.44 16.41 -4.07
N ILE A 149 -15.06 15.24 -4.20
CA ILE A 149 -16.21 14.86 -3.36
C ILE A 149 -15.81 14.65 -1.92
N LEU A 150 -14.67 13.98 -1.68
CA LEU A 150 -14.18 13.75 -0.33
C LEU A 150 -13.89 15.07 0.38
N LEU A 151 -13.28 16.03 -0.33
CA LEU A 151 -13.06 17.38 0.17
C LEU A 151 -14.38 18.10 0.43
N PHE A 152 -15.31 18.07 -0.53
CA PHE A 152 -16.62 18.71 -0.40
C PHE A 152 -17.38 18.19 0.83
N ASN A 153 -17.53 16.86 0.96
CA ASN A 153 -18.20 16.23 2.08
C ASN A 153 -17.48 16.50 3.41
N GLY A 154 -16.14 16.54 3.40
CA GLY A 154 -15.34 16.89 4.56
C GLY A 154 -15.60 18.30 5.06
N LEU A 155 -15.68 19.28 4.14
CA LEU A 155 -15.97 20.68 4.45
C LEU A 155 -17.41 20.89 4.91
N ASP A 156 -18.39 20.23 4.29
CA ASP A 156 -19.81 20.30 4.68
C ASP A 156 -20.08 19.71 6.09
N THR A 157 -19.20 18.83 6.56
CA THR A 157 -19.29 18.27 7.93
C THR A 157 -18.79 19.25 9.00
N MET A 158 -17.99 20.26 8.64
CA MET A 158 -17.41 21.22 9.58
C MET A 158 -18.45 22.30 9.96
N GLN A 159 -18.53 22.65 11.25
CA GLN A 159 -19.56 23.57 11.77
C GLN A 159 -19.28 25.04 11.46
N ASP A 160 -18.02 25.39 11.21
CA ASP A 160 -17.52 26.72 10.90
C ASP A 160 -17.45 27.00 9.39
N VAL A 161 -17.86 26.04 8.56
CA VAL A 161 -17.86 26.17 7.10
C VAL A 161 -19.28 26.24 6.58
N VAL A 162 -19.58 27.24 5.75
CA VAL A 162 -20.86 27.36 5.05
C VAL A 162 -20.65 27.45 3.54
N ILE A 163 -21.63 26.93 2.79
CA ILE A 163 -21.63 27.04 1.33
C ILE A 163 -22.20 28.40 0.93
N CYS A 164 -21.50 29.12 0.05
CA CYS A 164 -21.98 30.38 -0.50
C CYS A 164 -23.35 30.18 -1.19
N PRO A 165 -24.41 30.91 -0.78
CA PRO A 165 -25.76 30.70 -1.29
C PRO A 165 -25.94 31.14 -2.76
N ARG A 166 -24.92 31.76 -3.36
CA ARG A 166 -24.95 32.12 -4.78
C ARG A 166 -24.87 30.84 -5.62
N MET A 167 -25.92 30.58 -6.39
CA MET A 167 -26.07 29.39 -7.25
C MET A 167 -24.92 29.18 -8.25
N SER A 168 -24.25 30.25 -8.67
CA SER A 168 -23.10 30.18 -9.59
C SER A 168 -21.75 30.06 -8.88
N CYS A 169 -21.70 30.12 -7.55
CA CYS A 169 -20.47 30.09 -6.76
C CYS A 169 -20.35 28.79 -5.97
N GLY A 170 -21.28 28.50 -5.06
CA GLY A 170 -21.28 27.27 -4.26
C GLY A 170 -19.98 26.96 -3.50
N ALA A 171 -19.11 27.95 -3.29
CA ALA A 171 -17.83 27.76 -2.63
C ALA A 171 -17.99 27.66 -1.11
N HIS A 172 -17.18 26.82 -0.47
CA HIS A 172 -17.08 26.75 0.99
C HIS A 172 -16.37 27.98 1.53
N VAL A 173 -16.95 28.61 2.55
CA VAL A 173 -16.43 29.80 3.21
C VAL A 173 -16.35 29.55 4.71
N LEU A 174 -15.21 29.87 5.31
CA LEU A 174 -15.00 29.83 6.76
C LEU A 174 -15.69 31.03 7.41
N LEU A 175 -16.43 30.78 8.48
CA LEU A 175 -17.06 31.80 9.31
C LEU A 175 -16.14 32.14 10.49
N ASP A 176 -15.92 33.44 10.71
CA ASP A 176 -15.31 33.91 11.94
C ASP A 176 -16.27 33.71 13.14
N GLU A 177 -15.73 33.61 14.36
CA GLU A 177 -16.52 33.35 15.58
C GLU A 177 -17.66 34.36 15.80
N ASP A 178 -17.47 35.61 15.36
CA ASP A 178 -18.47 36.68 15.47
C ASP A 178 -19.62 36.51 14.46
N GLN A 179 -19.35 35.90 13.30
CA GLN A 179 -20.35 35.60 12.27
C GLN A 179 -21.10 34.29 12.56
N ALA A 180 -20.42 33.30 13.16
CA ALA A 180 -21.01 32.04 13.57
C ALA A 180 -22.09 32.19 14.67
N LYS A 181 -22.00 33.23 15.51
CA LYS A 181 -22.94 33.50 16.62
C LYS A 181 -24.15 34.36 16.23
N GLY A 182 -24.30 34.73 14.95
CA GLY A 182 -25.41 35.56 14.50
C GLY A 182 -25.38 37.00 15.02
N SER A 183 -24.22 37.47 15.49
CA SER A 183 -23.99 38.87 15.83
C SER A 183 -23.59 39.65 14.58
N SER A 184 -24.58 39.96 13.74
CA SER A 184 -24.47 41.04 12.76
C SER A 184 -25.68 41.96 12.94
N LEU A 185 -25.39 43.13 13.51
CA LEU A 185 -26.14 44.35 13.27
C LEU A 185 -25.87 44.81 11.83
#